data_AF-A0A935YHH2-F1
#
_entry.id   AF-A0A935YHH2-F1
#
_cell.length_a   1.000
_cell.length_b   1.000
_cell.length_c   1.000
_cell.angle_alpha   90.00
_cell.angle_beta   90.00
_cell.angle_gamma   90.00
#
_symmetry.space_group_name_H-M   'P 1'
#
loop_
_entity.id
_entity.type
_entity.pdbx_description
1 polymer ?
#
loop_
_entity_poly.entity_id
_entity_poly.type
_entity_poly.pdbx_seq_one_letter_code
_entity_poly.pdbx_strand_id
1 'polypeptide(L)'
;MVASRIAACISPRIADGRVLVDHQFHNPLDLLGELDRFDAVIATRMHMAILALAAGVPVLPIAYEFKTVELFARLGMADWVTAIEDVNPENFPATVQGFIDALPGSRKQLFVAVGKERQLALSAGPLLRSAASQARTAA
;
A
#
# COMPACT_ATOMS: atom_id res chain seq x y z
N MET A 1 -12.61 20.50 0.09
CA MET A 1 -11.76 19.30 0.27
C MET A 1 -10.31 19.65 -0.07
N VAL A 2 -9.33 19.16 0.70
CA VAL A 2 -7.90 19.52 0.52
C VAL A 2 -7.33 18.98 -0.81
N ALA A 3 -7.70 17.77 -1.22
CA ALA A 3 -7.21 17.16 -2.47
C ALA A 3 -7.56 17.97 -3.73
N SER A 4 -8.81 18.45 -3.86
CA SER A 4 -9.23 19.28 -5.00
C SER A 4 -8.46 20.61 -5.05
N ARG A 5 -8.09 21.17 -3.89
CA ARG A 5 -7.27 22.39 -3.82
C ARG A 5 -5.83 22.12 -4.27
N ILE A 6 -5.25 20.99 -3.90
CA ILE A 6 -3.92 20.58 -4.34
C ILE A 6 -3.91 20.35 -5.85
N ALA A 7 -4.90 19.61 -6.38
CA ALA A 7 -5.03 19.38 -7.82
C ALA A 7 -5.16 20.68 -8.62
N ALA A 8 -5.89 21.67 -8.10
CA ALA A 8 -6.02 22.99 -8.72
C ALA A 8 -4.71 23.80 -8.76
N CYS A 9 -3.71 23.45 -7.95
CA CYS A 9 -2.37 24.07 -8.00
C CYS A 9 -1.48 23.48 -9.10
N ILE A 10 -1.87 22.36 -9.72
CA ILE A 10 -1.11 21.72 -10.79
C ILE A 10 -1.36 22.49 -12.09
N SER A 11 -0.29 22.77 -12.86
CA SER A 11 -0.40 23.44 -14.15
C SER A 11 -1.43 22.75 -15.05
N PRO A 12 -2.34 23.50 -15.71
CA PRO A 12 -3.34 22.92 -16.61
C PRO A 12 -2.73 22.04 -17.71
N ARG A 13 -1.53 22.38 -18.18
CA ARG A 13 -0.78 21.59 -19.18
C ARG A 13 -0.48 20.16 -18.72
N ILE A 14 -0.36 19.94 -17.41
CA ILE A 14 -0.09 18.64 -16.79
C ILE A 14 -1.39 17.99 -16.31
N ALA A 15 -2.28 18.75 -15.68
CA ALA A 15 -3.47 18.20 -15.05
C ALA A 15 -4.53 17.70 -16.05
N ASP A 16 -4.64 18.33 -17.23
CA ASP A 16 -5.72 18.08 -18.18
C ASP A 16 -5.79 16.60 -18.61
N GLY A 17 -6.86 15.93 -18.18
CA GLY A 17 -7.12 14.51 -18.42
C GLY A 17 -6.18 13.52 -17.69
N ARG A 18 -5.26 13.99 -16.84
CA ARG A 18 -4.25 13.14 -16.17
C ARG A 18 -4.38 13.06 -14.65
N VAL A 19 -5.11 14.00 -14.05
CA VAL A 19 -5.33 14.03 -12.60
C VAL A 19 -6.83 13.91 -12.32
N LEU A 20 -7.20 12.85 -11.61
CA LEU A 20 -8.54 12.63 -11.09
C LEU A 20 -8.51 12.76 -9.57
N VAL A 21 -9.47 13.49 -9.01
CA VAL A 21 -9.73 13.46 -7.56
C VAL A 21 -11.01 12.68 -7.34
N ASP A 22 -10.89 11.53 -6.70
CA ASP A 22 -12.02 10.72 -6.30
C ASP A 22 -12.64 11.24 -5.00
N HIS A 23 -13.95 11.50 -5.04
CA HIS A 23 -14.75 11.98 -3.92
C HIS A 23 -15.79 10.95 -3.45
N GLN A 24 -15.86 9.80 -4.11
CA GLN A 24 -16.81 8.77 -3.80
C GLN A 24 -16.38 8.00 -2.55
N PHE A 25 -17.37 7.58 -1.77
CA PHE A 25 -17.13 6.60 -0.71
C PHE A 25 -17.01 5.22 -1.36
N HIS A 26 -15.90 4.54 -1.07
CA HIS A 26 -15.69 3.15 -1.46
C HIS A 26 -15.63 2.28 -0.22
N ASN A 27 -16.42 1.22 -0.19
CA ASN A 27 -16.20 0.18 0.79
C ASN A 27 -14.92 -0.62 0.44
N PRO A 28 -14.31 -1.37 1.37
CA PRO A 28 -13.05 -2.04 1.12
C PRO A 28 -13.05 -3.02 -0.07
N LEU A 29 -14.17 -3.70 -0.35
CA LEU A 29 -14.27 -4.63 -1.48
C LEU A 29 -14.34 -3.90 -2.82
N ASP A 30 -15.11 -2.80 -2.88
CA ASP A 30 -15.19 -1.96 -4.07
C ASP A 30 -13.81 -1.35 -4.37
N LEU A 31 -13.13 -0.86 -3.33
CA LEU A 31 -11.81 -0.28 -3.46
C LEU A 31 -10.76 -1.29 -3.94
N LEU A 32 -10.83 -2.56 -3.55
CA LEU A 32 -9.96 -3.60 -4.10
C LEU A 32 -10.13 -3.76 -5.61
N GLY A 33 -11.38 -3.73 -6.10
CA GLY A 33 -11.69 -3.82 -7.52
C GLY A 33 -11.19 -2.61 -8.32
N GLU A 34 -11.27 -1.41 -7.74
CA GLU A 34 -10.72 -0.21 -8.37
C GLU A 34 -9.19 -0.21 -8.37
N LEU A 35 -8.55 -0.69 -7.29
CA LEU A 35 -7.10 -0.65 -7.14
C LEU A 35 -6.37 -1.53 -8.17
N ASP A 36 -6.92 -2.67 -8.58
CA ASP A 36 -6.35 -3.57 -9.62
C ASP A 36 -6.09 -2.85 -10.96
N ARG A 37 -6.78 -1.74 -11.21
CA ARG A 37 -6.65 -0.96 -12.46
C ARG A 37 -5.39 -0.08 -12.51
N PHE A 38 -4.65 0.03 -11.41
CA PHE A 38 -3.46 0.87 -11.30
C PHE A 38 -2.17 0.05 -11.42
N ASP A 39 -1.15 0.61 -12.08
CA ASP A 39 0.17 -0.02 -12.18
C ASP A 39 0.91 -0.07 -10.83
N ALA A 40 0.69 0.96 -10.00
CA ALA A 40 1.28 1.16 -8.69
C ALA A 40 0.46 2.17 -7.85
N VAL A 41 0.67 2.17 -6.53
CA VAL A 41 0.03 3.08 -5.57
C VAL A 41 1.07 3.77 -4.69
N ILE A 42 0.94 5.08 -4.46
CA ILE A 42 1.69 5.78 -3.42
C ILE A 42 0.77 5.94 -2.20
N ALA A 43 1.19 5.44 -1.03
CA ALA A 43 0.32 5.39 0.15
C ALA A 43 1.00 5.93 1.42
N THR A 44 0.36 6.87 2.10
CA THR A 44 0.74 7.37 3.43
C THR A 44 0.09 6.59 4.58
N ARG A 45 -0.97 5.81 4.30
CA ARG A 45 -1.74 5.06 5.30
C ARG A 45 -1.60 3.56 5.02
N MET A 46 -1.27 2.80 6.06
CA MET A 46 -1.07 1.35 5.99
C MET A 46 -2.27 0.59 5.40
N HIS A 47 -3.51 0.99 5.70
CA HIS A 47 -4.70 0.34 5.16
C HIS A 47 -4.78 0.40 3.63
N MET A 48 -4.43 1.55 3.05
CA MET A 48 -4.38 1.70 1.59
C MET A 48 -3.27 0.82 1.00
N ALA A 49 -2.10 0.79 1.65
CA ALA A 49 -1.00 -0.07 1.22
C ALA A 49 -1.39 -1.56 1.23
N ILE A 50 -2.02 -2.05 2.30
CA ILE A 50 -2.45 -3.45 2.42
C ILE A 50 -3.53 -3.78 1.38
N LEU A 51 -4.51 -2.90 1.16
CA LEU A 51 -5.54 -3.12 0.13
C LEU A 51 -4.92 -3.18 -1.27
N ALA A 52 -4.03 -2.26 -1.63
CA ALA A 52 -3.35 -2.28 -2.92
C ALA A 52 -2.52 -3.56 -3.11
N LEU A 53 -1.75 -3.98 -2.10
CA LEU A 53 -1.01 -5.25 -2.14
C LEU A 53 -1.94 -6.47 -2.26
N ALA A 54 -3.09 -6.45 -1.60
CA ALA A 54 -4.10 -7.51 -1.73
C ALA A 54 -4.76 -7.54 -3.12
N ALA A 55 -4.91 -6.37 -3.76
CA ALA A 55 -5.35 -6.23 -5.15
C ALA A 55 -4.25 -6.60 -6.18
N GLY A 56 -3.06 -7.00 -5.74
CA GLY A 56 -1.97 -7.36 -6.64
C GLY A 56 -1.22 -6.15 -7.22
N VAL A 57 -1.32 -4.98 -6.57
CA VAL A 57 -0.71 -3.72 -7.01
C VAL A 57 0.44 -3.31 -6.09
N PRO A 58 1.66 -3.07 -6.64
CA PRO A 58 2.81 -2.59 -5.88
C PRO A 58 2.56 -1.23 -5.23
N VAL A 59 3.21 -1.01 -4.09
CA VAL A 59 3.05 0.22 -3.31
C VAL A 59 4.40 0.87 -3.07
N LEU A 60 4.49 2.18 -3.32
CA LEU A 60 5.55 3.04 -2.80
C LEU A 60 5.06 3.66 -1.48
N PRO A 61 5.57 3.23 -0.32
CA PRO A 61 5.06 3.69 0.96
C PRO A 61 5.71 5.00 1.40
N ILE A 62 4.90 5.88 1.96
CA ILE A 62 5.34 7.01 2.78
C ILE A 62 5.02 6.65 4.23
N ALA A 63 6.05 6.43 5.05
CA ALA A 63 5.90 5.96 6.42
C ALA A 63 5.78 7.13 7.40
N TYR A 64 4.62 7.25 8.04
CA TYR A 64 4.46 8.02 9.28
C TYR A 64 4.70 7.15 10.52
N GLU A 65 4.45 5.84 10.39
CA GLU A 65 4.45 4.89 11.51
C GLU A 65 5.41 3.74 11.23
N PHE A 66 6.06 3.26 12.30
CA PHE A 66 7.05 2.19 12.26
C PHE A 66 6.52 0.88 11.63
N LYS A 67 5.22 0.60 11.77
CA LYS A 67 4.59 -0.60 11.17
C LYS A 67 4.70 -0.66 9.65
N THR A 68 4.65 0.50 8.98
CA THR A 68 4.85 0.56 7.52
C THR A 68 6.29 0.17 7.19
N VAL A 69 7.27 0.65 7.95
CA VAL A 69 8.69 0.31 7.76
C VAL A 69 8.91 -1.19 7.90
N GLU A 70 8.42 -1.81 8.98
CA GLU A 70 8.58 -3.25 9.22
C GLU A 70 7.90 -4.11 8.16
N LEU A 71 6.68 -3.75 7.75
CA LEU A 71 5.96 -4.47 6.71
C LEU A 71 6.77 -4.48 5.41
N PHE A 72 7.22 -3.31 4.96
CA PHE A 72 7.94 -3.22 3.69
C PHE A 72 9.35 -3.82 3.76
N ALA A 73 10.00 -3.82 4.93
CA ALA A 73 11.22 -4.59 5.13
C ALA A 73 10.99 -6.10 4.93
N ARG A 74 9.91 -6.66 5.50
CA ARG A 74 9.54 -8.08 5.32
C ARG A 74 9.15 -8.42 3.89
N LEU A 75 8.62 -7.45 3.14
CA LEU A 75 8.31 -7.57 1.72
C LEU A 75 9.55 -7.45 0.82
N GLY A 76 10.73 -7.18 1.37
CA GLY A 76 11.96 -6.96 0.61
C GLY A 76 12.01 -5.61 -0.11
N MET A 77 11.28 -4.61 0.41
CA MET A 77 11.09 -3.28 -0.15
C MET A 77 11.51 -2.16 0.83
N ALA A 78 12.40 -2.47 1.77
CA ALA A 78 12.87 -1.50 2.78
C ALA A 78 13.42 -0.22 2.14
N ASP A 79 14.20 -0.37 1.05
CA ASP A 79 14.87 0.75 0.37
C ASP A 79 13.89 1.73 -0.31
N TRP A 80 12.63 1.33 -0.50
CA TRP A 80 11.59 2.19 -1.07
C TRP A 80 10.81 2.98 -0.03
N VAL A 81 11.02 2.73 1.27
CA VAL A 81 10.29 3.40 2.33
C VAL A 81 10.84 4.80 2.55
N THR A 82 10.02 5.81 2.34
CA THR A 82 10.36 7.21 2.66
C THR A 82 9.63 7.62 3.93
N ALA A 83 10.33 8.13 4.95
CA ALA A 83 9.67 8.71 6.13
C ALA A 83 8.89 9.97 5.72
N ILE A 84 7.74 10.23 6.32
CA ILE A 84 6.88 11.35 5.91
C ILE A 84 7.55 12.71 6.12
N GLU A 85 8.45 12.81 7.09
CA GLU A 85 9.25 14.00 7.39
C GLU A 85 10.31 14.28 6.31
N ASP A 86 10.72 13.24 5.56
CA ASP A 86 11.75 13.33 4.53
C ASP A 86 11.20 13.58 3.13
N VAL A 87 9.87 13.55 2.96
CA VAL A 87 9.21 13.82 1.68
C VAL A 87 9.35 15.29 1.31
N ASN A 88 10.13 15.58 0.26
CA ASN A 88 10.32 16.92 -0.25
C ASN A 88 10.34 16.95 -1.79
N PRO A 89 10.01 18.10 -2.42
CA PRO A 89 9.92 18.21 -3.87
C PRO A 89 11.27 18.07 -4.60
N GLU A 90 12.39 18.23 -3.90
CA GLU A 90 13.72 18.14 -4.49
C GLU A 90 14.16 16.69 -4.76
N ASN A 91 13.78 15.74 -3.89
CA ASN A 91 14.26 14.36 -3.97
C ASN A 91 13.16 13.32 -4.27
N PHE A 92 11.94 13.52 -3.78
CA PHE A 92 10.89 12.51 -3.82
C PHE A 92 10.48 12.14 -5.26
N PRO A 93 10.44 13.07 -6.25
CA PRO A 93 10.19 12.70 -7.64
C PRO A 93 11.19 11.67 -8.19
N ALA A 94 12.47 11.72 -7.78
CA ALA A 94 13.46 10.75 -8.21
C ALA A 94 13.20 9.36 -7.60
N THR A 95 12.76 9.31 -6.34
CA THR A 95 12.32 8.06 -5.69
C THR A 95 11.12 7.45 -6.41
N VAL A 96 10.12 8.27 -6.78
CA VAL A 96 8.95 7.82 -7.56
C VAL A 96 9.37 7.26 -8.91
N GLN A 97 10.25 7.95 -9.64
CA GLN A 97 10.75 7.48 -10.93
C GLN A 97 11.52 6.16 -10.80
N GLY A 98 12.45 6.07 -9.85
CA GLY A 98 13.21 4.85 -9.60
C GLY A 98 12.30 3.67 -9.24
N PHE A 99 11.24 3.92 -8.46
CA PHE A 99 10.26 2.88 -8.12
C PHE A 99 9.54 2.37 -9.36
N ILE A 100 9.05 3.28 -10.22
CA ILE A 100 8.38 2.95 -11.48
C ILE A 100 9.30 2.10 -12.37
N ASP A 101 10.55 2.51 -12.53
CA ASP A 101 11.53 1.81 -13.36
C ASP A 101 11.84 0.40 -12.82
N ALA A 102 11.77 0.21 -11.49
CA ALA A 102 11.98 -1.08 -10.84
C ALA A 102 10.75 -2.00 -10.84
N LEU A 103 9.54 -1.51 -11.18
CA LEU A 103 8.31 -2.31 -11.12
C LEU A 103 8.37 -3.61 -11.93
N PRO A 104 8.81 -3.62 -13.21
CA PRO A 104 8.80 -4.84 -14.01
C PRO A 104 9.64 -5.96 -13.41
N GLY A 105 10.78 -5.61 -12.80
CA GLY A 105 11.71 -6.56 -12.19
C GLY A 105 11.32 -7.00 -10.77
N SER A 106 10.72 -6.10 -9.99
CA SER A 106 10.43 -6.36 -8.57
C SER A 106 9.10 -7.07 -8.34
N ARG A 107 8.13 -6.96 -9.26
CA ARG A 107 6.74 -7.43 -9.07
C ARG A 107 6.64 -8.89 -8.63
N LYS A 108 7.37 -9.80 -9.30
CA LYS A 108 7.31 -11.24 -9.00
C LYS A 108 7.76 -11.52 -7.56
N GLN A 109 8.89 -10.96 -7.14
CA GLN A 109 9.44 -11.20 -5.81
C GLN A 109 8.57 -10.55 -4.72
N LEU A 110 8.06 -9.35 -4.97
CA LEU A 110 7.13 -8.66 -4.08
C LEU A 110 5.91 -9.54 -3.78
N PHE A 111 5.23 -10.07 -4.81
CA PHE A 111 4.01 -10.84 -4.58
C PHE A 111 4.26 -12.25 -4.04
N VAL A 112 5.45 -12.82 -4.21
CA VAL A 112 5.88 -13.99 -3.44
C VAL A 112 5.94 -13.65 -1.94
N ALA A 113 6.51 -12.50 -1.57
CA ALA A 113 6.58 -12.06 -0.17
C ALA A 113 5.18 -11.71 0.40
N VAL A 114 4.34 -11.02 -0.36
CA VAL A 114 2.92 -10.77 0.02
C VAL A 114 2.18 -12.09 0.26
N GLY A 115 2.41 -13.10 -0.57
CA GLY A 115 1.85 -14.44 -0.38
C GLY A 115 2.26 -15.05 0.98
N LYS A 116 3.52 -14.91 1.39
CA LYS A 116 4.01 -15.37 2.70
C LYS A 116 3.35 -14.61 3.84
N GLU A 117 3.26 -13.29 3.74
CA GLU A 117 2.58 -12.44 4.74
C GLU A 117 1.12 -12.82 4.90
N ARG A 118 0.41 -13.12 3.80
CA ARG A 118 -0.96 -13.64 3.82
C ARG A 118 -1.04 -14.96 4.58
N GLN A 119 -0.13 -15.91 4.34
CA GLN A 119 -0.12 -17.19 5.06
C GLN A 119 0.13 -17.01 6.55
N LEU A 120 1.05 -16.13 6.93
CA LEU A 120 1.32 -15.79 8.32
C LEU A 120 0.09 -15.20 9.01
N ALA A 121 -0.61 -14.26 8.35
CA ALA A 121 -1.84 -13.68 8.87
C ALA A 121 -2.94 -14.73 9.09
N LEU A 122 -3.07 -15.72 8.20
CA LEU A 122 -4.05 -16.79 8.31
C LEU A 122 -3.67 -17.86 9.36
N SER A 123 -2.39 -17.99 9.70
CA SER A 123 -1.88 -19.04 10.60
C SER A 123 -2.42 -18.93 12.03
N ALA A 124 -2.79 -17.73 12.49
CA ALA A 124 -3.33 -17.51 13.82
C ALA A 124 -4.76 -18.07 14.00
N GLY A 125 -5.56 -18.14 12.92
CA GLY A 125 -6.96 -18.55 12.99
C GLY A 125 -7.17 -19.97 13.56
N PRO A 126 -6.49 -21.00 13.04
CA PRO A 126 -6.56 -22.36 13.60
C PRO A 126 -6.12 -22.45 15.07
N LEU A 127 -5.06 -21.71 15.44
CA LEU A 127 -4.53 -21.70 16.81
C LEU A 127 -5.56 -21.10 17.79
N LEU A 128 -6.14 -19.96 17.44
CA LEU A 128 -7.19 -19.31 18.22
C LEU A 128 -8.44 -20.19 18.34
N ARG A 129 -8.84 -20.86 17.25
CA ARG A 129 -9.97 -21.80 17.26
C ARG A 129 -9.72 -22.97 18.21
N SER A 130 -8.53 -23.56 18.17
CA SER A 130 -8.13 -24.65 19.06
C SER A 130 -8.17 -24.21 20.53
N ALA A 131 -7.51 -23.10 20.86
CA ALA A 131 -7.50 -22.53 22.21
C ALA A 131 -8.92 -22.22 22.72
N ALA A 132 -9.76 -21.61 21.88
CA ALA A 132 -11.15 -21.31 22.22
C ALA A 132 -12.00 -22.57 22.44
N SER A 133 -11.71 -23.67 21.74
CA SER A 133 -12.41 -24.95 21.95
C SER A 133 -12.00 -25.60 23.28
N GLN A 134 -10.71 -25.61 23.61
CA GLN A 134 -10.19 -26.17 24.87
C GLN A 134 -10.69 -25.42 26.10
N ALA A 135 -10.78 -24.08 26.01
CA ALA A 135 -11.33 -23.26 27.09
C ALA A 135 -12.81 -23.53 27.37
N ARG A 136 -13.59 -23.97 26.37
CA ARG A 136 -15.02 -24.31 26.55
C ARG A 136 -15.24 -25.68 27.15
N THR A 137 -14.34 -26.64 26.94
CA THR A 137 -14.43 -27.98 27.54
C THR A 137 -13.93 -28.03 28.99
N ALA A 138 -13.17 -27.01 29.42
CA ALA A 138 -12.62 -26.90 30.77
C ALA A 138 -13.50 -26.08 31.74
N ALA A 139 -14.62 -25.54 31.28
CA ALA A 139 -15.60 -24.76 32.05
C ALA A 139 -16.91 -25.55 32.19
#